data_AF-A0A519YAQ3-F1
#
_entry.id   AF-A0A519YAQ3-F1
#
_cell.length_a   1.000
_cell.length_b   1.000
_cell.length_c   1.000
_cell.angle_alpha   90.00
_cell.angle_beta   90.00
_cell.angle_gamma   90.00
#
_symmetry.space_group_name_H-M   'P 1'
#
loop_
_entity.id
_entity.type
_entity.pdbx_description
1 polymer ?
#
loop_
_entity_poly.entity_id
_entity_poly.type
_entity_poly.pdbx_seq_one_letter_code
_entity_poly.pdbx_strand_id
1 'polypeptide(L)'
;MSDGFNTTAVVVTILLLATTFVATYFASRRTKTSAEFWTAGGGMTGRKNGTAIAGDFLSSASLLGYAGLAYLYGMDGIVYAIFACGIFLMVMFLIAEKLRNLGRFTFADALATRLRSGPVRIVSAISTLFICVFYLLAQMVAGGVLMEALAGIDFSWGVVIAAVLMLTYVLFGGMLATTWLQIIKAVALMSVVALLVILVLIRIDPNPLNIIEQAVSQSKFGDHYLATGNSFKGPWNIISMAVAVTLSAVGLPHVLMRFFTVPDAIEARKSAIWAISLIGGFNVLIAFLGISARAALGAGGEEIAGKGGNLALPALTVWLGGGEGFASDLLLALVVAVSIATLLAVSAGLVLSASSTIAHDLWAKTFHRPETEEMTVGRIAAVALVIVT
;
A
#
# COMPACT_ATOMS: atom_id res chain seq x y z
N MET A 1 21.10 -2.72 16.13
CA MET A 1 20.33 -3.98 15.89
C MET A 1 21.39 -5.06 15.78
N SER A 2 21.25 -6.17 16.51
CA SER A 2 22.26 -7.23 16.47
C SER A 2 22.51 -7.67 15.02
N ASP A 3 23.78 -7.85 14.65
CA ASP A 3 24.26 -8.31 13.33
C ASP A 3 23.87 -9.78 13.02
N GLY A 4 22.73 -10.24 13.57
CA GLY A 4 22.27 -11.62 13.53
C GLY A 4 20.97 -11.76 12.74
N PHE A 5 20.97 -12.75 11.85
CA PHE A 5 19.79 -13.23 11.13
C PHE A 5 18.61 -13.50 12.10
N ASN A 6 17.55 -12.69 12.01
CA ASN A 6 16.38 -12.85 12.88
C ASN A 6 15.49 -14.00 12.38
N THR A 7 15.74 -15.19 12.93
CA THR A 7 15.05 -16.43 12.53
C THR A 7 13.53 -16.33 12.75
N THR A 8 13.10 -15.70 13.84
CA THR A 8 11.68 -15.51 14.16
C THR A 8 11.01 -14.64 13.08
N ALA A 9 11.65 -13.53 12.70
CA ALA A 9 11.15 -12.65 11.63
C ALA A 9 11.02 -13.38 10.30
N VAL A 10 12.01 -14.19 9.94
CA VAL A 10 11.99 -14.97 8.70
C VAL A 10 10.86 -16.01 8.72
N VAL A 11 10.70 -16.78 9.80
CA VAL A 11 9.66 -17.80 9.90
C VAL A 11 8.26 -17.19 9.86
N VAL A 12 7.99 -16.14 10.63
CA VAL A 12 6.69 -15.45 10.63
C VAL A 12 6.39 -14.84 9.25
N THR A 13 7.40 -14.27 8.59
CA THR A 13 7.27 -13.75 7.22
C THR A 13 6.92 -14.87 6.24
N ILE A 14 7.64 -15.99 6.26
CA ILE A 14 7.36 -17.14 5.38
C ILE A 14 5.95 -17.69 5.64
N LEU A 15 5.53 -17.81 6.91
CA LEU A 15 4.19 -18.29 7.24
C LEU A 15 3.08 -17.35 6.73
N LEU A 16 3.27 -16.04 6.89
CA LEU A 16 2.32 -15.05 6.37
C LEU A 16 2.25 -15.11 4.84
N LEU A 17 3.41 -15.15 4.18
CA LEU A 17 3.52 -15.24 2.72
C LEU A 17 2.94 -16.54 2.17
N ALA A 18 3.14 -17.66 2.86
CA ALA A 18 2.56 -18.95 2.49
C ALA A 18 1.03 -18.90 2.62
N THR A 19 0.51 -18.31 3.70
CA THR A 19 -0.93 -18.16 3.92
C THR A 19 -1.58 -17.31 2.81
N THR A 20 -0.97 -16.18 2.47
CA THR A 20 -1.44 -15.32 1.39
C THR A 20 -1.34 -16.03 0.03
N PHE A 21 -0.25 -16.74 -0.24
CA PHE A 21 -0.06 -17.48 -1.49
C PHE A 21 -1.10 -18.58 -1.67
N VAL A 22 -1.36 -19.37 -0.63
CA VAL A 22 -2.39 -20.42 -0.64
C VAL A 22 -3.77 -19.84 -0.94
N ALA A 23 -4.13 -18.72 -0.31
CA ALA A 23 -5.38 -18.04 -0.58
C ALA A 23 -5.48 -17.52 -2.03
N THR A 24 -4.41 -16.91 -2.54
CA THR A 24 -4.30 -16.44 -3.93
C THR A 24 -4.45 -17.61 -4.92
N TYR A 25 -3.80 -18.74 -4.66
CA TYR A 25 -3.88 -19.95 -5.49
C TYR A 25 -5.30 -20.53 -5.54
N PHE A 26 -5.98 -20.66 -4.40
CA PHE A 26 -7.36 -21.16 -4.39
C PHE A 26 -8.33 -20.19 -5.07
N ALA A 27 -8.12 -18.88 -4.94
CA ALA A 27 -8.91 -17.88 -5.63
C ALA A 27 -8.69 -17.96 -7.15
N SER A 28 -7.45 -18.09 -7.62
CA SER A 28 -7.15 -18.10 -9.05
C SER A 28 -7.72 -19.29 -9.80
N ARG A 29 -7.87 -20.46 -9.14
CA ARG A 29 -8.56 -21.62 -9.71
C ARG A 29 -10.03 -21.39 -10.05
N ARG A 30 -10.63 -20.31 -9.56
CA ARG A 30 -12.02 -19.93 -9.87
C ARG A 30 -12.13 -19.03 -11.10
N THR A 31 -11.01 -18.53 -11.64
CA THR A 31 -10.97 -17.66 -12.80
C THR A 31 -10.83 -18.46 -14.09
N LYS A 32 -11.87 -18.47 -14.93
CA LYS A 32 -11.92 -19.23 -16.20
C LYS A 32 -12.10 -18.35 -17.44
N THR A 33 -12.59 -17.12 -17.27
CA THR A 33 -12.87 -16.19 -18.38
C THR A 33 -12.10 -14.88 -18.27
N SER A 34 -11.94 -14.15 -19.38
CA SER A 34 -11.29 -12.82 -19.38
C SER A 34 -12.01 -11.81 -18.48
N ALA A 35 -13.34 -11.85 -18.42
CA ALA A 35 -14.12 -11.00 -17.52
C ALA A 35 -13.85 -11.32 -16.04
N GLU A 36 -13.77 -12.62 -15.67
CA GLU A 36 -13.37 -13.01 -14.31
C GLU A 36 -11.92 -12.63 -14.01
N PHE A 37 -11.04 -12.67 -15.01
CA PHE A 37 -9.63 -12.31 -14.86
C PHE A 37 -9.47 -10.81 -14.61
N TRP A 38 -10.20 -9.97 -15.32
CA TRP A 38 -10.06 -8.51 -15.22
C TRP A 38 -11.00 -7.82 -14.24
N THR A 39 -12.16 -8.40 -13.85
CA THR A 39 -13.13 -7.72 -12.96
C THR A 39 -13.63 -8.60 -11.81
N ALA A 40 -13.04 -9.78 -11.62
CA ALA A 40 -13.53 -10.77 -10.66
C ALA A 40 -15.00 -11.16 -10.88
N GLY A 41 -15.51 -11.00 -12.11
CA GLY A 41 -16.89 -11.32 -12.48
C GLY A 41 -17.95 -10.32 -11.98
N GLY A 42 -17.55 -9.18 -11.41
CA GLY A 42 -18.51 -8.12 -11.01
C GLY A 42 -19.42 -8.46 -9.81
N GLY A 43 -19.20 -9.58 -9.13
CA GLY A 43 -20.08 -10.10 -8.07
C GLY A 43 -19.66 -9.74 -6.64
N MET A 44 -18.71 -8.82 -6.44
CA MET A 44 -18.22 -8.51 -5.10
C MET A 44 -19.18 -7.61 -4.33
N THR A 45 -19.40 -7.93 -3.05
CA THR A 45 -20.10 -7.04 -2.13
C THR A 45 -19.24 -5.83 -1.80
N GLY A 46 -19.86 -4.67 -1.61
CA GLY A 46 -19.17 -3.41 -1.35
C GLY A 46 -18.27 -3.44 -0.12
N ARG A 47 -18.62 -4.20 0.93
CA ARG A 47 -17.73 -4.35 2.10
C ARG A 47 -16.41 -5.04 1.74
N LYS A 48 -16.47 -6.19 1.05
CA LYS A 48 -15.29 -6.94 0.62
C LYS A 48 -14.43 -6.10 -0.34
N ASN A 49 -15.06 -5.44 -1.30
CA ASN A 49 -14.35 -4.60 -2.24
C ASN A 49 -13.73 -3.37 -1.57
N GLY A 50 -14.44 -2.72 -0.64
CA GLY A 50 -13.93 -1.60 0.13
C GLY A 50 -12.71 -1.96 0.99
N THR A 51 -12.70 -3.15 1.62
CA THR A 51 -11.50 -3.66 2.32
C THR A 51 -10.35 -3.93 1.35
N ALA A 52 -10.63 -4.38 0.12
CA ALA A 52 -9.62 -4.60 -0.88
C ALA A 52 -9.04 -3.28 -1.46
N ILE A 53 -9.89 -2.26 -1.65
CA ILE A 53 -9.47 -0.90 -2.00
C ILE A 53 -8.61 -0.32 -0.89
N ALA A 54 -9.00 -0.48 0.38
CA ALA A 54 -8.16 -0.12 1.51
C ALA A 54 -6.81 -0.85 1.44
N GLY A 55 -6.80 -2.16 1.18
CA GLY A 55 -5.56 -2.92 1.02
C GLY A 55 -4.66 -2.43 -0.12
N ASP A 56 -5.22 -2.00 -1.26
CA ASP A 56 -4.42 -1.40 -2.33
C ASP A 56 -3.73 -0.10 -1.87
N PHE A 57 -4.43 0.73 -1.10
CA PHE A 57 -3.89 1.99 -0.61
C PHE A 57 -2.89 1.82 0.54
N LEU A 58 -3.22 0.93 1.47
CA LEU A 58 -2.41 0.64 2.64
C LEU A 58 -1.13 -0.06 2.21
N SER A 59 -0.07 0.72 2.08
CA SER A 59 1.24 0.28 1.61
C SER A 59 2.26 0.22 2.75
N SER A 60 3.38 -0.46 2.51
CA SER A 60 4.49 -0.50 3.48
C SER A 60 5.11 0.88 3.61
N ALA A 61 5.05 1.68 2.54
CA ALA A 61 5.44 3.09 2.56
C ALA A 61 4.49 3.91 3.45
N SER A 62 3.19 3.62 3.45
CA SER A 62 2.24 4.26 4.37
C SER A 62 2.50 3.86 5.82
N LEU A 63 2.76 2.57 6.08
CA LEU A 63 3.04 2.06 7.43
C LEU A 63 4.32 2.67 8.01
N LEU A 64 5.44 2.51 7.31
CA LEU A 64 6.77 2.90 7.80
C LEU A 64 7.03 4.39 7.59
N GLY A 65 6.60 4.92 6.44
CA GLY A 65 6.82 6.31 6.07
C GLY A 65 5.95 7.28 6.87
N TYR A 66 4.64 7.04 7.05
CA TYR A 66 3.82 7.98 7.84
C TYR A 66 4.16 7.90 9.34
N ALA A 67 4.46 6.71 9.87
CA ALA A 67 5.00 6.59 11.22
C ALA A 67 6.33 7.35 11.36
N GLY A 68 7.22 7.23 10.37
CA GLY A 68 8.51 7.93 10.34
C GLY A 68 8.37 9.45 10.22
N LEU A 69 7.46 9.94 9.37
CA LEU A 69 7.20 11.37 9.24
C LEU A 69 6.57 11.95 10.52
N ALA A 70 5.66 11.22 11.16
CA ALA A 70 5.12 11.63 12.46
C ALA A 70 6.23 11.63 13.52
N TYR A 71 7.09 10.61 13.56
CA TYR A 71 8.25 10.56 14.44
C TYR A 71 9.19 11.77 14.25
N LEU A 72 9.52 12.12 13.00
CA LEU A 72 10.47 13.19 12.67
C LEU A 72 9.88 14.59 12.81
N TYR A 73 8.65 14.81 12.35
CA TYR A 73 8.08 16.15 12.13
C TYR A 73 6.76 16.40 12.88
N GLY A 74 6.28 15.42 13.64
CA GLY A 74 5.07 15.56 14.46
C GLY A 74 3.85 15.86 13.59
N MET A 75 3.20 17.00 13.86
CA MET A 75 1.94 17.37 13.19
C MET A 75 2.07 17.45 11.67
N ASP A 76 3.21 17.90 11.14
CA ASP A 76 3.41 17.96 9.68
C ASP A 76 3.37 16.57 9.02
N GLY A 77 3.88 15.55 9.69
CA GLY A 77 3.78 14.16 9.23
C GLY A 77 2.33 13.65 9.24
N ILE A 78 1.56 14.05 10.26
CA ILE A 78 0.14 13.71 10.38
C ILE A 78 -0.68 14.40 9.29
N VAL A 79 -0.41 15.68 9.03
CA VAL A 79 -1.04 16.44 7.93
C VAL A 79 -0.81 15.72 6.59
N TYR A 80 0.40 15.23 6.34
CA TYR A 80 0.69 14.46 5.13
C TYR A 80 -0.20 13.21 5.02
N ALA A 81 -0.35 12.44 6.10
CA ALA A 81 -1.20 11.25 6.14
C ALA A 81 -2.70 11.57 5.99
N ILE A 82 -3.19 12.66 6.57
CA ILE A 82 -4.58 13.10 6.46
C ILE A 82 -4.94 13.46 5.01
N PHE A 83 -4.10 14.23 4.33
CA PHE A 83 -4.35 14.58 2.92
C PHE A 83 -4.31 13.35 2.01
N ALA A 84 -3.56 12.31 2.38
CA ALA A 84 -3.59 11.03 1.69
C ALA A 84 -4.96 10.34 1.76
N CYS A 85 -5.79 10.59 2.79
CA CYS A 85 -7.20 10.16 2.81
C CYS A 85 -8.07 10.93 1.81
N GLY A 86 -7.75 12.20 1.53
CA GLY A 86 -8.53 13.10 0.67
C GLY A 86 -8.74 12.57 -0.75
N ILE A 87 -7.78 11.78 -1.24
CA ILE A 87 -7.84 10.96 -2.45
C ILE A 87 -9.21 10.25 -2.60
N PHE A 88 -9.63 9.52 -1.57
CA PHE A 88 -10.81 8.67 -1.68
C PHE A 88 -12.11 9.44 -1.54
N LEU A 89 -12.09 10.59 -0.87
CA LEU A 89 -13.23 11.52 -0.90
C LEU A 89 -13.46 11.99 -2.34
N MET A 90 -12.39 12.38 -3.05
CA MET A 90 -12.50 12.83 -4.44
C MET A 90 -12.99 11.71 -5.36
N VAL A 91 -12.44 10.51 -5.23
CA VAL A 91 -12.88 9.33 -6.00
C VAL A 91 -14.34 8.98 -5.69
N MET A 92 -14.72 8.95 -4.41
CA MET A 92 -16.08 8.63 -3.97
C MET A 92 -17.11 9.62 -4.52
N PHE A 93 -16.87 10.92 -4.38
CA PHE A 93 -17.84 11.95 -4.74
C PHE A 93 -17.90 12.24 -6.23
N LEU A 94 -16.77 12.16 -6.95
CA LEU A 94 -16.71 12.63 -8.33
C LEU A 94 -16.68 11.51 -9.37
N ILE A 95 -16.18 10.32 -9.01
CA ILE A 95 -15.71 9.33 -10.01
C ILE A 95 -16.38 7.96 -9.85
N ALA A 96 -16.52 7.44 -8.63
CA ALA A 96 -16.88 6.04 -8.38
C ALA A 96 -18.18 5.59 -9.06
N GLU A 97 -19.25 6.39 -8.92
CA GLU A 97 -20.56 6.09 -9.55
C GLU A 97 -20.50 6.19 -11.07
N LYS A 98 -19.84 7.23 -11.60
CA LYS A 98 -19.71 7.45 -13.04
C LYS A 98 -18.92 6.33 -13.71
N LEU A 99 -17.82 5.90 -13.08
CA LEU A 99 -17.04 4.75 -13.55
C LEU A 99 -17.88 3.49 -13.53
N ARG A 100 -18.51 3.13 -12.40
CA ARG A 100 -19.29 1.89 -12.33
C ARG A 100 -20.37 1.83 -13.41
N ASN A 101 -21.08 2.94 -13.63
CA ASN A 101 -22.16 3.01 -14.62
C ASN A 101 -21.67 2.93 -16.09
N LEU A 102 -20.38 3.12 -16.36
CA LEU A 102 -19.82 2.95 -17.71
C LEU A 102 -19.70 1.46 -18.11
N GLY A 103 -19.61 0.54 -17.14
CA GLY A 103 -19.60 -0.91 -17.41
C GLY A 103 -18.43 -1.41 -18.27
N ARG A 104 -17.28 -0.72 -18.21
CA ARG A 104 -16.08 -1.02 -19.00
C ARG A 104 -14.97 -1.68 -18.17
N PHE A 105 -13.92 -2.17 -18.82
CA PHE A 105 -12.88 -2.97 -18.18
C PHE A 105 -11.72 -2.13 -17.65
N THR A 106 -11.38 -1.00 -18.30
CA THR A 106 -10.21 -0.18 -17.95
C THR A 106 -10.54 1.30 -17.76
N PHE A 107 -9.60 2.04 -17.14
CA PHE A 107 -9.66 3.50 -17.06
C PHE A 107 -9.62 4.15 -18.46
N ALA A 108 -8.83 3.58 -19.38
CA ALA A 108 -8.73 4.08 -20.75
C ALA A 108 -10.07 3.93 -21.50
N ASP A 109 -10.82 2.85 -21.27
CA ASP A 109 -12.17 2.71 -21.80
C ASP A 109 -13.09 3.85 -21.33
N ALA A 110 -13.04 4.20 -20.04
CA ALA A 110 -13.87 5.28 -19.50
C ALA A 110 -13.59 6.61 -20.20
N LEU A 111 -12.31 6.94 -20.44
CA LEU A 111 -11.94 8.16 -21.17
C LEU A 111 -12.32 8.08 -22.67
N ALA A 112 -12.11 6.92 -23.29
CA ALA A 112 -12.42 6.69 -24.71
C ALA A 112 -13.92 6.77 -25.04
N THR A 113 -14.81 6.67 -24.06
CA THR A 113 -16.26 6.88 -24.30
C THR A 113 -16.64 8.32 -24.60
N ARG A 114 -15.87 9.30 -24.12
CA ARG A 114 -16.17 10.74 -24.29
C ARG A 114 -15.21 11.45 -25.24
N LEU A 115 -14.13 10.80 -25.65
CA LEU A 115 -13.04 11.39 -26.42
C LEU A 115 -12.66 10.48 -27.60
N ARG A 116 -11.74 10.95 -28.47
CA ARG A 116 -11.22 10.15 -29.59
C ARG A 116 -10.51 8.90 -29.07
N SER A 117 -11.06 7.73 -29.39
CA SER A 117 -10.68 6.45 -28.79
C SER A 117 -9.21 6.06 -28.96
N GLY A 118 -8.62 6.24 -30.15
CA GLY A 118 -7.23 5.83 -30.44
C GLY A 118 -6.17 6.61 -29.64
N PRO A 119 -6.01 7.93 -29.87
CA PRO A 119 -4.99 8.72 -29.18
C PRO A 119 -5.14 8.71 -27.65
N VAL A 120 -6.37 8.74 -27.14
CA VAL A 120 -6.63 8.73 -25.70
C VAL A 120 -6.23 7.42 -25.05
N ARG A 121 -6.45 6.28 -25.72
CA ARG A 121 -5.98 4.98 -25.23
C ARG A 121 -4.46 4.93 -25.14
N ILE A 122 -3.76 5.41 -26.17
CA ILE A 122 -2.29 5.45 -26.19
C ILE A 122 -1.76 6.33 -25.05
N VAL A 123 -2.27 7.55 -24.90
CA VAL A 123 -1.83 8.47 -23.84
C VAL A 123 -2.14 7.90 -22.46
N SER A 124 -3.33 7.32 -22.26
CA SER A 124 -3.71 6.68 -20.99
C SER A 124 -2.81 5.48 -20.68
N ALA A 125 -2.45 4.71 -21.70
CA ALA A 125 -1.59 3.55 -21.56
C ALA A 125 -0.16 3.95 -21.19
N ILE A 126 0.42 4.94 -21.88
CA ILE A 126 1.76 5.46 -21.57
C ILE A 126 1.80 6.00 -20.13
N SER A 127 0.82 6.81 -19.74
CA SER A 127 0.74 7.34 -18.37
C SER A 127 0.61 6.23 -17.33
N THR A 128 -0.22 5.22 -17.60
CA THR A 128 -0.39 4.07 -16.69
C THR A 128 0.91 3.28 -16.54
N LEU A 129 1.59 2.98 -17.64
CA LEU A 129 2.86 2.26 -17.63
C LEU A 129 3.96 3.05 -16.93
N PHE A 130 4.06 4.36 -17.19
CA PHE A 130 5.00 5.24 -16.51
C PHE A 130 4.80 5.21 -15.00
N ILE A 131 3.55 5.40 -14.53
CA ILE A 131 3.23 5.34 -13.09
C ILE A 131 3.59 3.98 -12.52
N CYS A 132 3.21 2.88 -13.20
CA CYS A 132 3.46 1.53 -12.69
C CYS A 132 4.97 1.21 -12.60
N VAL A 133 5.78 1.57 -13.59
CA VAL A 133 7.23 1.32 -13.57
C VAL A 133 7.89 2.04 -12.38
N PHE A 134 7.64 3.34 -12.21
CA PHE A 134 8.24 4.10 -11.11
C PHE A 134 7.76 3.60 -9.74
N TYR A 135 6.50 3.18 -9.62
CA TYR A 135 6.00 2.64 -8.37
C TYR A 135 6.55 1.25 -8.05
N LEU A 136 6.69 0.39 -9.05
CA LEU A 136 7.31 -0.92 -8.90
C LEU A 136 8.78 -0.79 -8.52
N LEU A 137 9.53 0.11 -9.15
CA LEU A 137 10.92 0.40 -8.78
C LEU A 137 11.04 0.81 -7.31
N ALA A 138 10.21 1.74 -6.84
CA ALA A 138 10.18 2.14 -5.44
C ALA A 138 9.86 0.96 -4.50
N GLN A 139 9.01 0.03 -4.92
CA GLN A 139 8.68 -1.17 -4.15
C GLN A 139 9.81 -2.20 -4.11
N MET A 140 10.55 -2.38 -5.21
CA MET A 140 11.73 -3.25 -5.24
C MET A 140 12.80 -2.75 -4.28
N VAL A 141 13.09 -1.43 -4.32
CA VAL A 141 14.04 -0.79 -3.39
C VAL A 141 13.57 -0.94 -1.94
N ALA A 142 12.29 -0.71 -1.66
CA ALA A 142 11.74 -0.89 -0.32
C ALA A 142 11.85 -2.35 0.16
N GLY A 143 11.62 -3.32 -0.73
CA GLY A 143 11.80 -4.74 -0.44
C GLY A 143 13.26 -5.08 -0.10
N GLY A 144 14.22 -4.58 -0.88
CA GLY A 144 15.65 -4.73 -0.61
C GLY A 144 16.06 -4.17 0.74
N VAL A 145 15.67 -2.92 1.04
CA VAL A 145 15.98 -2.25 2.33
C VAL A 145 15.40 -3.02 3.51
N LEU A 146 14.17 -3.55 3.39
CA LEU A 146 13.58 -4.35 4.46
C LEU A 146 14.30 -5.69 4.66
N MET A 147 14.64 -6.39 3.59
CA MET A 147 15.37 -7.66 3.69
C MET A 147 16.77 -7.45 4.31
N GLU A 148 17.45 -6.36 3.95
CA GLU A 148 18.75 -5.99 4.50
C GLU A 148 18.64 -5.65 5.99
N ALA A 149 17.73 -4.73 6.35
CA ALA A 149 17.61 -4.26 7.73
C ALA A 149 17.15 -5.34 8.72
N LEU A 150 16.53 -6.43 8.24
CA LEU A 150 15.76 -7.34 9.10
C LEU A 150 16.20 -8.79 9.01
N ALA A 151 16.64 -9.24 7.83
CA ALA A 151 17.19 -10.58 7.63
C ALA A 151 18.71 -10.55 7.40
N GLY A 152 19.34 -9.37 7.33
CA GLY A 152 20.77 -9.26 7.01
C GLY A 152 21.10 -9.75 5.60
N ILE A 153 20.10 -9.82 4.71
CA ILE A 153 20.28 -10.24 3.32
C ILE A 153 20.78 -9.02 2.54
N ASP A 154 21.88 -9.19 1.80
CA ASP A 154 22.40 -8.13 0.92
C ASP A 154 21.29 -7.49 0.08
N PHE A 155 21.30 -6.16 -0.02
CA PHE A 155 20.29 -5.39 -0.73
C PHE A 155 19.98 -5.93 -2.13
N SER A 156 21.01 -6.32 -2.90
CA SER A 156 20.87 -6.82 -4.27
C SER A 156 20.08 -8.12 -4.31
N TRP A 157 20.39 -9.04 -3.38
CA TRP A 157 19.66 -10.30 -3.24
C TRP A 157 18.25 -10.08 -2.69
N GLY A 158 18.07 -9.13 -1.78
CA GLY A 158 16.76 -8.73 -1.27
C GLY A 158 15.82 -8.25 -2.40
N VAL A 159 16.34 -7.42 -3.31
CA VAL A 159 15.61 -6.97 -4.51
C VAL A 159 15.23 -8.16 -5.41
N VAL A 160 16.17 -9.06 -5.70
CA VAL A 160 15.91 -10.24 -6.55
C VAL A 160 14.83 -11.15 -5.94
N ILE A 161 14.90 -11.40 -4.62
CA ILE A 161 13.90 -12.20 -3.92
C ILE A 161 12.52 -11.54 -4.00
N ALA A 162 12.44 -10.22 -3.77
CA ALA A 162 11.20 -9.47 -3.88
C ALA A 162 10.60 -9.56 -5.30
N ALA A 163 11.43 -9.43 -6.35
CA ALA A 163 11.01 -9.53 -7.74
C ALA A 163 10.49 -10.94 -8.10
N VAL A 164 11.18 -12.00 -7.67
CA VAL A 164 10.75 -13.39 -7.89
C VAL A 164 9.42 -13.67 -7.19
N LEU A 165 9.28 -13.25 -5.93
CA LEU A 165 8.03 -13.40 -5.19
C LEU A 165 6.90 -12.64 -5.88
N MET A 166 7.14 -11.41 -6.31
CA MET A 166 6.17 -10.61 -7.05
C MET A 166 5.70 -11.31 -8.33
N LEU A 167 6.63 -11.85 -9.13
CA LEU A 167 6.31 -12.61 -10.34
C LEU A 167 5.40 -13.80 -10.04
N THR A 168 5.66 -14.55 -8.97
CA THR A 168 4.80 -15.68 -8.60
C THR A 168 3.37 -15.22 -8.30
N TYR A 169 3.17 -14.13 -7.55
CA TYR A 169 1.82 -13.61 -7.25
C TYR A 169 1.06 -13.17 -8.51
N VAL A 170 1.76 -12.61 -9.49
CA VAL A 170 1.13 -12.11 -10.72
C VAL A 170 0.82 -13.24 -11.69
N LEU A 171 1.76 -14.17 -11.91
CA LEU A 171 1.58 -15.26 -12.87
C LEU A 171 0.42 -16.18 -12.49
N PHE A 172 0.19 -16.36 -11.19
CA PHE A 172 -0.92 -17.15 -10.67
C PHE A 172 -2.17 -16.33 -10.34
N GLY A 173 -2.18 -15.00 -10.54
CA GLY A 173 -3.24 -14.11 -10.03
C GLY A 173 -4.05 -13.39 -11.11
N GLY A 174 -5.38 -13.50 -11.03
CA GLY A 174 -6.33 -12.56 -11.67
C GLY A 174 -6.95 -11.62 -10.64
N MET A 175 -7.88 -10.75 -11.02
CA MET A 175 -8.46 -9.73 -10.13
C MET A 175 -9.13 -10.30 -8.87
N LEU A 176 -9.72 -11.51 -8.94
CA LEU A 176 -10.27 -12.17 -7.76
C LEU A 176 -9.16 -12.52 -6.74
N ALA A 177 -8.03 -13.03 -7.25
CA ALA A 177 -6.91 -13.46 -6.43
C ALA A 177 -6.19 -12.26 -5.78
N THR A 178 -5.99 -11.19 -6.56
CA THR A 178 -5.44 -9.92 -6.01
C THR A 178 -6.40 -9.29 -5.00
N THR A 179 -7.71 -9.43 -5.19
CA THR A 179 -8.69 -8.92 -4.22
C THR A 179 -8.62 -9.65 -2.88
N TRP A 180 -8.59 -10.98 -2.88
CA TRP A 180 -8.43 -11.74 -1.64
C TRP A 180 -7.08 -11.45 -0.96
N LEU A 181 -6.01 -11.33 -1.75
CA LEU A 181 -4.69 -10.95 -1.26
C LEU A 181 -4.74 -9.61 -0.51
N GLN A 182 -5.36 -8.58 -1.10
CA GLN A 182 -5.49 -7.28 -0.44
C GLN A 182 -6.36 -7.32 0.81
N ILE A 183 -7.44 -8.10 0.82
CA ILE A 183 -8.31 -8.22 2.00
C ILE A 183 -7.54 -8.84 3.17
N ILE A 184 -6.86 -9.96 2.94
CA ILE A 184 -6.11 -10.68 3.98
C ILE A 184 -5.02 -9.78 4.54
N LYS A 185 -4.26 -9.14 3.66
CA LYS A 185 -3.23 -8.17 4.04
C LYS A 185 -3.81 -7.00 4.83
N ALA A 186 -4.90 -6.36 4.37
CA ALA A 186 -5.46 -5.19 5.04
C ALA A 186 -5.88 -5.52 6.47
N VAL A 187 -6.48 -6.70 6.66
CA VAL A 187 -6.87 -7.21 7.98
C VAL A 187 -5.63 -7.50 8.83
N ALA A 188 -4.61 -8.18 8.29
CA ALA A 188 -3.37 -8.45 9.01
C ALA A 188 -2.67 -7.15 9.44
N LEU A 189 -2.56 -6.18 8.53
CA LEU A 189 -1.92 -4.88 8.77
C LEU A 189 -2.67 -4.10 9.85
N MET A 190 -3.99 -4.01 9.75
CA MET A 190 -4.80 -3.32 10.76
C MET A 190 -4.69 -4.00 12.13
N SER A 191 -4.61 -5.33 12.17
CA SER A 191 -4.48 -6.10 13.41
C SER A 191 -3.13 -5.87 14.07
N VAL A 192 -2.03 -5.86 13.31
CA VAL A 192 -0.69 -5.55 13.81
C VAL A 192 -0.64 -4.12 14.36
N VAL A 193 -1.18 -3.15 13.62
CA VAL A 193 -1.21 -1.75 14.08
C VAL A 193 -2.04 -1.59 15.34
N ALA A 194 -3.23 -2.18 15.40
CA ALA A 194 -4.07 -2.15 16.60
C ALA A 194 -3.38 -2.80 17.81
N LEU A 195 -2.72 -3.94 17.61
CA LEU A 195 -1.91 -4.61 18.64
C LEU A 195 -0.82 -3.67 19.17
N LEU A 196 -0.06 -3.01 18.29
CA LEU A 196 0.99 -2.09 18.70
C LEU A 196 0.45 -0.90 19.49
N VAL A 197 -0.70 -0.34 19.09
CA VAL A 197 -1.34 0.76 19.83
C VAL A 197 -1.74 0.30 21.24
N ILE A 198 -2.32 -0.90 21.37
CA ILE A 198 -2.65 -1.47 22.68
C ILE A 198 -1.39 -1.65 23.53
N LEU A 199 -0.31 -2.17 22.96
CA LEU A 199 0.96 -2.37 23.69
C LEU A 199 1.60 -1.06 24.10
N VAL A 200 1.54 -0.02 23.27
CA VAL A 200 1.98 1.33 23.60
C VAL A 200 1.22 1.88 24.82
N LEU A 201 -0.11 1.76 24.83
CA LEU A 201 -0.94 2.22 25.94
C LEU A 201 -0.68 1.44 27.24
N ILE A 202 -0.32 0.15 27.13
CA ILE A 202 0.04 -0.66 28.30
C ILE A 202 1.45 -0.32 28.82
N ARG A 203 2.41 -0.09 27.91
CA ARG A 203 3.84 -0.03 28.26
C ARG A 203 4.37 1.36 28.53
N ILE A 204 3.80 2.38 27.90
CA ILE A 204 4.15 3.79 28.10
C ILE A 204 3.21 4.41 29.12
N ASP A 205 1.95 4.65 28.74
CA ASP A 205 0.93 5.23 29.61
C ASP A 205 -0.48 4.93 29.07
N PRO A 206 -1.46 4.51 29.91
CA PRO A 206 -2.84 4.29 29.48
C PRO A 206 -3.54 5.54 28.92
N ASN A 207 -3.09 6.73 29.29
CA ASN A 207 -3.58 8.00 28.78
C ASN A 207 -2.78 8.43 27.54
N PRO A 208 -3.39 8.46 26.35
CA PRO A 208 -2.70 8.84 25.12
C PRO A 208 -2.19 10.29 25.13
N LEU A 209 -2.76 11.17 25.94
CA LEU A 209 -2.30 12.56 26.05
C LEU A 209 -0.93 12.64 26.71
N ASN A 210 -0.67 11.83 27.74
CA ASN A 210 0.62 11.77 28.41
C ASN A 210 1.73 11.32 27.45
N ILE A 211 1.41 10.37 26.55
CA ILE A 211 2.34 9.90 25.52
C ILE A 211 2.68 11.03 24.54
N ILE A 212 1.68 11.82 24.13
CA ILE A 212 1.88 12.96 23.25
C ILE A 212 2.74 14.03 23.93
N GLU A 213 2.48 14.35 25.20
CA GLU A 213 3.30 15.29 25.98
C GLU A 213 4.75 14.80 26.14
N GLN A 214 4.93 13.51 26.39
CA GLN A 214 6.26 12.90 26.44
C GLN A 214 6.97 13.02 25.08
N ALA A 215 6.28 12.76 23.97
CA ALA A 215 6.85 12.91 22.63
C ALA A 215 7.26 14.36 22.32
N VAL A 216 6.45 15.34 22.75
CA VAL A 216 6.74 16.78 22.65
C VAL A 216 8.02 17.12 23.42
N SER A 217 8.13 16.68 24.68
CA SER A 217 9.32 16.96 25.51
C SER A 217 10.61 16.32 24.97
N GLN A 218 10.48 15.17 24.32
CA GLN A 218 11.59 14.46 23.69
C GLN A 218 11.90 14.97 22.28
N SER A 219 11.07 15.84 21.70
CA SER A 219 11.24 16.38 20.36
C SER A 219 12.27 17.51 20.32
N LYS A 220 13.05 17.57 19.23
CA LYS A 220 13.92 18.72 18.95
C LYS A 220 13.14 20.03 18.73
N PHE A 221 11.84 19.91 18.43
CA PHE A 221 10.96 21.04 18.20
C PHE A 221 10.22 21.50 19.47
N GLY A 222 10.34 20.76 20.59
CA GLY A 222 9.61 21.06 21.83
C GLY A 222 8.11 21.26 21.57
N ASP A 223 7.53 22.32 22.15
CA ASP A 223 6.11 22.68 21.99
C ASP A 223 5.67 22.86 20.52
N HIS A 224 6.61 23.18 19.61
CA HIS A 224 6.32 23.29 18.18
C HIS A 224 6.21 21.95 17.46
N TYR A 225 6.44 20.82 18.12
CA TYR A 225 6.29 19.49 17.52
C TYR A 225 4.86 19.21 17.05
N LEU A 226 3.86 19.75 17.76
CA LEU A 226 2.44 19.66 17.36
C LEU A 226 1.98 20.83 16.50
N ALA A 227 2.85 21.82 16.27
CA ALA A 227 2.58 22.91 15.35
C ALA A 227 2.96 22.52 13.92
N THR A 228 2.28 23.11 12.94
CA THR A 228 2.68 22.98 11.54
C THR A 228 3.86 23.90 11.23
N GLY A 229 4.82 23.46 10.42
CA GLY A 229 5.96 24.29 10.01
C GLY A 229 7.35 23.65 10.16
N ASN A 230 7.43 22.45 10.74
CA ASN A 230 8.66 21.72 10.99
C ASN A 230 9.28 21.14 9.70
N SER A 231 8.44 20.73 8.76
CA SER A 231 8.78 20.28 7.41
C SER A 231 8.26 21.27 6.36
N PHE A 232 7.05 21.79 6.55
CA PHE A 232 6.44 22.72 5.59
C PHE A 232 6.83 24.17 5.91
N LYS A 233 7.85 24.69 5.21
CA LYS A 233 8.36 26.07 5.37
C LYS A 233 7.37 27.21 5.01
N GLY A 234 6.10 26.91 4.74
CA GLY A 234 5.07 27.90 4.43
C GLY A 234 3.76 27.29 3.92
N PRO A 235 2.67 28.09 3.86
CA PRO A 235 1.34 27.62 3.47
C PRO A 235 1.29 27.08 2.03
N TRP A 236 2.09 27.64 1.13
CA TRP A 236 2.17 27.17 -0.26
C TRP A 236 2.71 25.74 -0.37
N ASN A 237 3.61 25.32 0.52
CA ASN A 237 4.10 23.94 0.53
C ASN A 237 3.00 22.97 0.97
N ILE A 238 2.19 23.36 1.96
CA ILE A 238 1.05 22.56 2.43
C ILE A 238 0.00 22.46 1.33
N ILE A 239 -0.35 23.57 0.67
CA ILE A 239 -1.32 23.58 -0.43
C ILE A 239 -0.80 22.75 -1.61
N SER A 240 0.47 22.94 -2.00
CA SER A 240 1.08 22.18 -3.09
C SER A 240 1.07 20.68 -2.79
N MET A 241 1.46 20.29 -1.57
CA MET A 241 1.41 18.90 -1.13
C MET A 241 -0.02 18.36 -1.11
N ALA A 242 -0.99 19.13 -0.59
CA ALA A 242 -2.38 18.72 -0.51
C ALA A 242 -2.98 18.48 -1.91
N VAL A 243 -2.69 19.38 -2.85
CA VAL A 243 -3.10 19.24 -4.26
C VAL A 243 -2.41 18.03 -4.90
N ALA A 244 -1.09 17.90 -4.74
CA ALA A 244 -0.34 16.79 -5.30
C ALA A 244 -0.85 15.43 -4.79
N VAL A 245 -1.01 15.28 -3.48
CA VAL A 245 -1.47 14.05 -2.85
C VAL A 245 -2.93 13.77 -3.22
N THR A 246 -3.83 14.75 -3.10
CA THR A 246 -5.27 14.53 -3.35
C THR A 246 -5.57 14.23 -4.82
N LEU A 247 -4.94 14.97 -5.77
CA LEU A 247 -5.19 14.78 -7.20
C LEU A 247 -4.50 13.54 -7.77
N SER A 248 -3.40 13.07 -7.17
CA SER A 248 -2.63 11.92 -7.68
C SER A 248 -3.50 10.68 -7.92
N ALA A 249 -4.51 10.45 -7.09
CA ALA A 249 -5.27 9.22 -7.11
C ALA A 249 -6.40 9.14 -8.12
N VAL A 250 -6.82 10.26 -8.69
CA VAL A 250 -7.69 10.24 -9.88
C VAL A 250 -6.99 9.52 -11.04
N GLY A 251 -5.66 9.45 -11.01
CA GLY A 251 -4.85 8.79 -12.02
C GLY A 251 -4.36 7.38 -11.66
N LEU A 252 -4.79 6.76 -10.55
CA LEU A 252 -4.31 5.42 -10.15
C LEU A 252 -5.20 4.31 -10.74
N PRO A 253 -4.82 3.69 -11.88
CA PRO A 253 -5.75 2.85 -12.64
C PRO A 253 -6.05 1.54 -11.89
N HIS A 254 -5.08 1.03 -11.13
CA HIS A 254 -5.24 -0.15 -10.28
C HIS A 254 -6.35 -0.01 -9.22
N VAL A 255 -6.52 1.19 -8.64
CA VAL A 255 -7.60 1.47 -7.69
C VAL A 255 -8.94 1.64 -8.42
N LEU A 256 -8.94 2.38 -9.54
CA LEU A 256 -10.17 2.68 -10.27
C LEU A 256 -10.83 1.42 -10.84
N MET A 257 -10.04 0.44 -11.28
CA MET A 257 -10.56 -0.82 -11.79
C MET A 257 -11.36 -1.61 -10.74
N ARG A 258 -11.11 -1.40 -9.45
CA ARG A 258 -11.89 -2.05 -8.37
C ARG A 258 -13.34 -1.58 -8.29
N PHE A 259 -13.68 -0.43 -8.87
CA PHE A 259 -15.09 -0.05 -8.97
C PHE A 259 -15.87 -0.88 -10.00
N PHE A 260 -15.19 -1.65 -10.86
CA PHE A 260 -15.83 -2.55 -11.81
C PHE A 260 -16.13 -3.95 -11.23
N THR A 261 -15.63 -4.28 -10.03
CA THR A 261 -15.82 -5.61 -9.42
C THR A 261 -17.10 -5.78 -8.62
N VAL A 262 -17.81 -4.69 -8.36
CA VAL A 262 -19.10 -4.67 -7.66
C VAL A 262 -20.26 -4.66 -8.65
N PRO A 263 -21.48 -5.08 -8.28
CA PRO A 263 -22.59 -5.22 -9.23
C PRO A 263 -23.23 -3.88 -9.65
N ASP A 264 -23.24 -2.87 -8.79
CA ASP A 264 -23.97 -1.62 -9.03
C ASP A 264 -23.31 -0.41 -8.34
N ALA A 265 -23.81 0.79 -8.65
CA ALA A 265 -23.32 2.05 -8.10
C ALA A 265 -23.52 2.16 -6.57
N ILE A 266 -24.52 1.47 -6.01
CA ILE A 266 -24.78 1.48 -4.56
C ILE A 266 -23.65 0.71 -3.85
N GLU A 267 -23.32 -0.48 -4.33
CA GLU A 267 -22.20 -1.27 -3.83
C GLU A 267 -20.85 -0.59 -4.10
N ALA A 268 -20.71 0.18 -5.19
CA ALA A 268 -19.55 1.03 -5.44
C ALA A 268 -19.38 2.13 -4.37
N ARG A 269 -20.45 2.85 -4.03
CA ARG A 269 -20.44 3.84 -2.94
C ARG A 269 -20.15 3.21 -1.58
N LYS A 270 -20.77 2.07 -1.28
CA LYS A 270 -20.47 1.30 -0.05
C LYS A 270 -19.01 0.92 0.02
N SER A 271 -18.40 0.50 -1.11
CA SER A 271 -16.97 0.19 -1.19
C SER A 271 -16.12 1.39 -0.83
N ALA A 272 -16.42 2.55 -1.41
CA ALA A 272 -15.68 3.78 -1.15
C ALA A 272 -15.78 4.22 0.32
N ILE A 273 -16.97 4.19 0.92
CA ILE A 273 -17.16 4.51 2.35
C ILE A 273 -16.35 3.56 3.23
N TRP A 274 -16.40 2.25 2.96
CA TRP A 274 -15.63 1.27 3.71
C TRP A 274 -14.12 1.47 3.58
N ALA A 275 -13.65 1.79 2.37
CA ALA A 275 -12.24 2.08 2.13
C ALA A 275 -11.79 3.31 2.92
N ILE A 276 -12.53 4.42 2.86
CA ILE A 276 -12.23 5.67 3.58
C ILE A 276 -12.16 5.41 5.09
N SER A 277 -13.12 4.68 5.65
CA SER A 277 -13.14 4.40 7.08
C SER A 277 -11.91 3.60 7.53
N LEU A 278 -11.53 2.57 6.78
CA LEU A 278 -10.36 1.74 7.10
C LEU A 278 -9.05 2.51 6.96
N ILE A 279 -8.92 3.30 5.89
CA ILE A 279 -7.73 4.12 5.63
C ILE A 279 -7.59 5.24 6.66
N GLY A 280 -8.68 5.94 6.94
CA GLY A 280 -8.71 7.00 7.96
C GLY A 280 -8.36 6.46 9.33
N GLY A 281 -8.98 5.34 9.74
CA GLY A 281 -8.64 4.67 10.98
C GLY A 281 -7.17 4.26 11.05
N PHE A 282 -6.64 3.65 9.98
CA PHE A 282 -5.22 3.29 9.89
C PHE A 282 -4.30 4.50 10.06
N ASN A 283 -4.58 5.60 9.36
CA ASN A 283 -3.73 6.80 9.40
C ASN A 283 -3.73 7.45 10.78
N VAL A 284 -4.85 7.44 11.51
CA VAL A 284 -4.90 7.91 12.90
C VAL A 284 -4.04 7.03 13.80
N LEU A 285 -4.17 5.70 13.69
CA LEU A 285 -3.39 4.77 14.52
C LEU A 285 -1.90 4.87 14.21
N ILE A 286 -1.51 5.02 12.94
CA ILE A 286 -0.11 5.17 12.53
C ILE A 286 0.50 6.50 12.93
N ALA A 287 -0.25 7.60 12.82
CA ALA A 287 0.18 8.88 13.35
C ALA A 287 0.48 8.77 14.85
N PHE A 288 -0.42 8.10 15.60
CA PHE A 288 -0.22 7.87 17.03
C PHE A 288 0.99 6.99 17.32
N LEU A 289 1.20 5.90 16.56
CA LEU A 289 2.39 5.06 16.72
C LEU A 289 3.69 5.80 16.41
N GLY A 290 3.71 6.68 15.41
CA GLY A 290 4.87 7.52 15.10
C GLY A 290 5.21 8.51 16.22
N ILE A 291 4.19 9.17 16.80
CA ILE A 291 4.37 10.02 17.99
C ILE A 291 4.86 9.17 19.18
N SER A 292 4.28 7.99 19.37
CA SER A 292 4.67 7.07 20.46
C SER A 292 6.09 6.58 20.31
N ALA A 293 6.55 6.34 19.07
CA ALA A 293 7.95 6.06 18.79
C ALA A 293 8.86 7.22 19.24
N ARG A 294 8.41 8.48 19.09
CA ARG A 294 9.18 9.64 19.57
C ARG A 294 9.23 9.71 21.09
N ALA A 295 8.11 9.41 21.76
CA ALA A 295 8.06 9.32 23.23
C ALA A 295 9.00 8.22 23.78
N ALA A 296 9.05 7.06 23.11
CA ALA A 296 9.81 5.89 23.56
C ALA A 296 11.32 5.98 23.24
N LEU A 297 11.68 6.40 22.03
CA LEU A 297 13.07 6.38 21.54
C LEU A 297 13.86 7.66 21.89
N GLY A 298 13.16 8.74 22.26
CA GLY A 298 13.78 9.99 22.68
C GLY A 298 14.54 10.74 21.58
N ALA A 299 15.28 11.79 21.96
CA ALA A 299 16.05 12.61 21.02
C ALA A 299 17.21 11.88 20.32
N GLY A 300 17.77 10.84 20.95
CA GLY A 300 18.84 10.00 20.39
C GLY A 300 18.36 8.94 19.40
N GLY A 301 17.05 8.70 19.29
CA GLY A 301 16.49 7.67 18.44
C GLY A 301 16.55 7.96 16.93
N GLU A 302 16.94 9.18 16.51
CA GLU A 302 16.97 9.57 15.09
C GLU A 302 17.97 8.73 14.27
N GLU A 303 19.08 8.31 14.89
CA GLU A 303 20.05 7.42 14.23
C GLU A 303 19.44 6.02 13.99
N ILE A 304 18.71 5.50 14.98
CA ILE A 304 18.03 4.19 14.91
C ILE A 304 16.87 4.23 13.91
N ALA A 305 16.10 5.32 13.90
CA ALA A 305 14.99 5.51 12.96
C ALA A 305 15.44 5.70 11.51
N GLY A 306 16.73 5.99 11.30
CA GLY A 306 17.32 6.32 10.02
C GLY A 306 16.93 7.72 9.52
N LYS A 307 17.67 8.24 8.54
CA LYS A 307 17.49 9.61 8.01
C LYS A 307 16.05 9.91 7.53
N GLY A 308 15.34 8.90 7.06
CA GLY A 308 13.94 9.03 6.60
C GLY A 308 12.88 8.67 7.65
N GLY A 309 13.28 8.23 8.84
CA GLY A 309 12.35 7.81 9.90
C GLY A 309 11.67 6.45 9.67
N ASN A 310 11.91 5.79 8.53
CA ASN A 310 11.25 4.53 8.16
C ASN A 310 11.49 3.38 9.15
N LEU A 311 12.58 3.43 9.94
CA LEU A 311 12.88 2.44 10.96
C LEU A 311 12.33 2.82 12.35
N ALA A 312 11.66 3.98 12.50
CA ALA A 312 11.09 4.39 13.78
C ALA A 312 10.07 3.38 14.32
N LEU A 313 9.20 2.85 13.46
CA LEU A 313 8.21 1.85 13.86
C LEU A 313 8.86 0.49 14.20
N PRO A 314 9.76 -0.08 13.36
CA PRO A 314 10.58 -1.24 13.76
C PRO A 314 11.32 -1.04 15.08
N ALA A 315 11.95 0.12 15.28
CA ALA A 315 12.64 0.44 16.53
C ALA A 315 11.70 0.49 17.73
N LEU A 316 10.50 1.05 17.56
CA LEU A 316 9.45 1.02 18.58
C LEU A 316 9.06 -0.41 18.95
N THR A 317 8.98 -1.35 17.99
CA THR A 317 8.65 -2.75 18.31
C THR A 317 9.69 -3.42 19.18
N VAL A 318 10.97 -3.14 18.95
CA VAL A 318 12.08 -3.64 19.77
C VAL A 318 12.02 -3.04 21.18
N TRP A 319 11.70 -1.75 21.28
CA TRP A 319 11.51 -1.08 22.57
C TRP A 319 10.32 -1.66 23.35
N LEU A 320 9.17 -1.86 22.68
CA LEU A 320 7.97 -2.43 23.28
C LEU A 320 8.18 -3.86 23.80
N GLY A 321 9.00 -4.65 23.10
CA GLY A 321 9.36 -6.00 23.51
C GLY A 321 10.39 -6.08 24.64
N GLY A 322 10.92 -4.93 25.10
CA GLY A 322 11.87 -4.85 26.21
C GLY A 322 13.35 -4.93 25.81
N GLY A 323 13.69 -4.71 24.54
CA GLY A 323 15.07 -4.76 24.05
C GLY A 323 15.39 -6.10 23.39
N GLU A 324 16.39 -6.83 23.89
CA GLU A 324 16.74 -8.15 23.34
C GLU A 324 15.82 -9.24 23.90
N GLY A 325 15.25 -10.07 23.02
CA GLY A 325 14.45 -11.23 23.42
C GLY A 325 13.32 -11.58 22.46
N PHE A 326 12.66 -12.70 22.75
CA PHE A 326 11.62 -13.27 21.89
C PHE A 326 10.44 -12.32 21.65
N ALA A 327 10.04 -11.52 22.64
CA ALA A 327 8.93 -10.59 22.50
C ALA A 327 9.24 -9.48 21.46
N SER A 328 10.43 -8.89 21.54
CA SER A 328 10.91 -7.92 20.55
C SER A 328 11.05 -8.53 19.16
N ASP A 329 11.62 -9.73 19.07
CA ASP A 329 11.75 -10.46 17.82
C ASP A 329 10.40 -10.75 17.18
N LEU A 330 9.40 -11.13 17.98
CA LEU A 330 8.05 -11.41 17.51
C LEU A 330 7.32 -10.14 17.04
N LEU A 331 7.41 -9.04 17.78
CA LEU A 331 6.76 -7.78 17.39
C LEU A 331 7.39 -7.20 16.13
N LEU A 332 8.73 -7.24 16.05
CA LEU A 332 9.47 -6.89 14.85
C LEU A 332 9.02 -7.79 13.69
N ALA A 333 9.07 -9.12 13.87
CA ALA A 333 8.64 -10.11 12.90
C ALA A 333 7.25 -9.83 12.32
N LEU A 334 6.28 -9.46 13.16
CA LEU A 334 4.93 -9.11 12.71
C LEU A 334 4.89 -7.87 11.81
N VAL A 335 5.60 -6.80 12.20
CA VAL A 335 5.71 -5.57 11.38
C VAL A 335 6.43 -5.84 10.07
N VAL A 336 7.52 -6.62 10.11
CA VAL A 336 8.29 -7.00 8.92
C VAL A 336 7.46 -7.84 7.97
N ALA A 337 6.88 -8.92 8.47
CA ALA A 337 6.08 -9.85 7.69
C ALA A 337 4.95 -9.11 6.99
N VAL A 338 4.21 -8.27 7.73
CA VAL A 338 3.09 -7.53 7.16
C VAL A 338 3.55 -6.44 6.19
N SER A 339 4.72 -5.83 6.41
CA SER A 339 5.34 -4.87 5.47
C SER A 339 5.71 -5.53 4.15
N ILE A 340 6.38 -6.69 4.20
CA ILE A 340 6.78 -7.46 3.00
C ILE A 340 5.55 -7.98 2.26
N ALA A 341 4.59 -8.59 2.97
CA ALA A 341 3.34 -9.04 2.37
C ALA A 341 2.58 -7.86 1.74
N THR A 342 2.65 -6.69 2.37
CA THR A 342 2.06 -5.46 1.86
C THR A 342 2.71 -4.99 0.57
N LEU A 343 4.04 -4.96 0.52
CA LEU A 343 4.79 -4.61 -0.70
C LEU A 343 4.36 -5.52 -1.85
N LEU A 344 4.49 -6.83 -1.67
CA LEU A 344 4.18 -7.82 -2.71
C LEU A 344 2.73 -7.72 -3.22
N ALA A 345 1.78 -7.47 -2.32
CA ALA A 345 0.39 -7.32 -2.70
C ALA A 345 0.12 -6.04 -3.53
N VAL A 346 0.69 -4.89 -3.14
CA VAL A 346 0.53 -3.66 -3.95
C VAL A 346 1.18 -3.86 -5.30
N SER A 347 2.36 -4.48 -5.34
CA SER A 347 3.05 -4.77 -6.60
C SER A 347 2.21 -5.64 -7.52
N ALA A 348 1.59 -6.71 -7.00
CA ALA A 348 0.72 -7.58 -7.79
C ALA A 348 -0.45 -6.80 -8.43
N GLY A 349 -1.05 -5.84 -7.72
CA GLY A 349 -2.09 -4.96 -8.25
C GLY A 349 -1.58 -4.03 -9.35
N LEU A 350 -0.39 -3.47 -9.19
CA LEU A 350 0.26 -2.61 -10.19
C LEU A 350 0.62 -3.37 -11.47
N VAL A 351 1.24 -4.54 -11.33
CA VAL A 351 1.57 -5.38 -12.49
C VAL A 351 0.31 -5.86 -13.20
N LEU A 352 -0.76 -6.22 -12.46
CA LEU A 352 -2.05 -6.56 -13.07
C LEU A 352 -2.61 -5.38 -13.89
N SER A 353 -2.54 -4.15 -13.36
CA SER A 353 -2.98 -2.94 -14.06
C SER A 353 -2.13 -2.59 -15.28
N ALA A 354 -0.82 -2.72 -15.19
CA ALA A 354 0.07 -2.47 -16.33
C ALA A 354 -0.11 -3.52 -17.43
N SER A 355 -0.23 -4.80 -17.03
CA SER A 355 -0.47 -5.90 -17.96
C SER A 355 -1.84 -5.80 -18.64
N SER A 356 -2.90 -5.36 -17.93
CA SER A 356 -4.22 -5.10 -18.53
C SER A 356 -4.15 -3.98 -19.55
N THR A 357 -3.39 -2.93 -19.26
CA THR A 357 -3.19 -1.81 -20.20
C THR A 357 -2.46 -2.26 -21.47
N ILE A 358 -1.44 -3.12 -21.35
CA ILE A 358 -0.74 -3.65 -22.54
C ILE A 358 -1.63 -4.61 -23.33
N ALA A 359 -2.27 -5.56 -22.65
CA ALA A 359 -3.06 -6.60 -23.30
C ALA A 359 -4.41 -6.10 -23.86
N HIS A 360 -5.16 -5.34 -23.06
CA HIS A 360 -6.50 -4.91 -23.44
C HIS A 360 -6.47 -3.57 -24.19
N ASP A 361 -5.86 -2.54 -23.60
CA ASP A 361 -5.95 -1.18 -24.17
C ASP A 361 -5.09 -1.03 -25.43
N LEU A 362 -3.86 -1.53 -25.41
CA LEU A 362 -2.95 -1.45 -26.56
C LEU A 362 -3.16 -2.61 -27.55
N TRP A 363 -2.95 -3.85 -27.12
CA TRP A 363 -2.97 -5.01 -28.04
C TRP A 363 -4.35 -5.26 -28.67
N ALA A 364 -5.37 -5.50 -27.87
CA ALA A 364 -6.71 -5.79 -28.39
C ALA A 364 -7.40 -4.56 -28.99
N LYS A 365 -7.50 -3.45 -28.24
CA LYS A 365 -8.32 -2.30 -28.65
C LYS A 365 -7.62 -1.31 -29.58
N THR A 366 -6.31 -1.06 -29.42
CA THR A 366 -5.59 -0.08 -30.26
C THR A 366 -5.02 -0.74 -31.52
N PHE A 367 -4.37 -1.90 -31.37
CA PHE A 367 -3.76 -2.63 -32.48
C PHE A 367 -4.69 -3.65 -33.15
N HIS A 368 -5.95 -3.77 -32.69
CA HIS A 368 -6.99 -4.63 -33.28
C HIS A 368 -6.55 -6.10 -33.40
N ARG A 369 -5.82 -6.61 -32.40
CA ARG A 369 -5.35 -8.00 -32.32
C ARG A 369 -6.38 -8.92 -31.66
N PRO A 370 -6.27 -10.26 -31.83
CA PRO A 370 -7.26 -11.20 -31.32
C PRO A 370 -7.40 -11.19 -29.79
N GLU A 371 -8.64 -11.11 -29.29
CA GLU A 371 -8.92 -11.12 -27.84
C GLU A 371 -8.53 -12.46 -27.17
N THR A 372 -8.42 -13.55 -27.95
CA THR A 372 -7.95 -14.86 -27.48
C THR A 372 -6.50 -14.85 -26.98
N GLU A 373 -5.71 -13.87 -27.40
CA GLU A 373 -4.30 -13.73 -27.00
C GLU A 373 -4.11 -12.82 -25.78
N GLU A 374 -5.16 -12.10 -25.32
CA GLU A 374 -5.04 -11.09 -24.25
C GLU A 374 -4.40 -11.65 -22.98
N MET A 375 -4.82 -12.84 -22.54
CA MET A 375 -4.27 -13.44 -21.32
C MET A 375 -2.78 -13.78 -21.46
N THR A 376 -2.37 -14.26 -22.63
CA THR A 376 -0.97 -14.62 -22.91
C THR A 376 -0.12 -13.36 -22.98
N VAL A 377 -0.57 -12.34 -23.72
CA VAL A 377 0.10 -11.04 -23.82
C VAL A 377 0.18 -10.37 -22.44
N GLY A 378 -0.87 -10.44 -21.63
CA GLY A 378 -0.87 -9.91 -20.27
C GLY A 378 0.19 -10.58 -19.38
N ARG A 379 0.32 -11.91 -19.45
CA ARG A 379 1.37 -12.63 -18.70
C ARG A 379 2.78 -12.27 -19.16
N ILE A 380 3.00 -12.17 -20.48
CA ILE A 380 4.31 -11.75 -21.02
C ILE A 380 4.64 -10.32 -20.60
N ALA A 381 3.65 -9.42 -20.69
CA ALA A 381 3.79 -8.02 -20.27
C ALA A 381 4.11 -7.90 -18.77
N ALA A 382 3.48 -8.72 -17.92
CA ALA A 382 3.77 -8.77 -16.51
C ALA A 382 5.23 -9.17 -16.23
N VAL A 383 5.73 -10.22 -16.91
CA VAL A 383 7.12 -10.67 -16.78
C VAL A 383 8.10 -9.60 -17.26
N ALA A 384 7.84 -9.02 -18.44
CA ALA A 384 8.68 -7.98 -19.00
C ALA A 384 8.74 -6.74 -18.08
N LEU A 385 7.60 -6.35 -17.49
CA LEU A 385 7.54 -5.23 -16.57
C LEU A 385 8.41 -5.45 -15.33
N VAL A 386 8.31 -6.63 -14.70
CA VAL A 386 9.12 -6.95 -13.52
C VAL A 386 10.61 -7.04 -13.83
N ILE A 387 10.99 -7.46 -15.04
CA ILE A 387 12.41 -7.50 -15.45
C ILE A 387 12.97 -6.09 -15.68
N VAL A 388 12.13 -5.17 -16.18
CA VAL A 388 12.53 -3.78 -16.46
C VAL A 388 12.63 -2.95 -15.18
N THR A 389 11.78 -3.22 -14.20
CA THR A 389 11.72 -2.54 -12.90
C THR A 389 12.74 -3.11 -11.93
#